data_AF-A0A3Q7I1X7-F1
#
_entry.id   AF-A0A3Q7I1X7-F1
#
_cell.length_a   1.000
_cell.length_b   1.000
_cell.length_c   1.000
_cell.angle_alpha   90.00
_cell.angle_beta   90.00
_cell.angle_gamma   90.00
#
_symmetry.space_group_name_H-M   'P 1'
#
loop_
_entity.id
_entity.type
_entity.pdbx_description
1 polymer ?
#
loop_
_entity_poly.entity_id
_entity_poly.type
_entity_poly.pdbx_seq_one_letter_code
_entity_poly.pdbx_strand_id
1 'polypeptide(L)'
;MEDDFIVNQLVKVLQTDLGSIVNLRLVPWGNTQIAPNTSWICQHGTDECQLNTVEACAIKVWSNLETHFKLISCIEQLHLQNKHSSWQSCFGSTGLSLNPIENCYNNGLGYQFEFHIQGENPNCPKDNEIDVSIMSLLLSPYQ
;
A
#
# COMPACT_ATOMS: atom_id res chain seq x y z
N MET A 1 10.04 -10.70 6.38
CA MET A 1 9.39 -9.40 6.60
C MET A 1 8.82 -9.00 5.26
N GLU A 2 7.55 -8.59 5.19
CA GLU A 2 6.83 -8.39 3.92
C GLU A 2 7.40 -7.21 3.12
N ASP A 3 7.85 -6.17 3.80
CA ASP A 3 8.47 -4.98 3.19
C ASP A 3 9.80 -5.34 2.50
N ASP A 4 10.54 -6.31 3.03
CA ASP A 4 11.74 -6.87 2.38
C ASP A 4 11.37 -7.57 1.06
N PHE A 5 10.23 -8.27 1.02
CA PHE A 5 9.75 -8.87 -0.23
C PHE A 5 9.40 -7.77 -1.25
N ILE A 6 8.65 -6.74 -0.85
CA ILE A 6 8.29 -5.63 -1.74
C ILE A 6 9.55 -4.94 -2.30
N VAL A 7 10.44 -4.49 -1.40
CA VAL A 7 11.59 -3.66 -1.75
C VAL A 7 12.69 -4.45 -2.45
N ASN A 8 13.00 -5.67 -1.99
CA ASN A 8 14.17 -6.41 -2.46
C ASN A 8 13.87 -7.54 -3.45
N GLN A 9 12.63 -8.04 -3.53
CA GLN A 9 12.27 -9.15 -4.42
C GLN A 9 11.30 -8.69 -5.51
N LEU A 10 10.16 -8.08 -5.15
CA LEU A 10 9.11 -7.70 -6.08
C LEU A 10 9.57 -6.62 -7.06
N VAL A 11 10.30 -5.61 -6.57
CA VAL A 11 10.94 -4.60 -7.43
C VAL A 11 11.79 -5.26 -8.53
N LYS A 12 12.57 -6.30 -8.19
CA LYS A 12 13.41 -6.99 -9.18
C LYS A 12 12.56 -7.73 -10.20
N VAL A 13 11.52 -8.43 -9.77
CA VAL A 13 10.60 -9.15 -10.68
C VAL A 13 9.99 -8.18 -11.69
N LEU A 14 9.49 -7.03 -11.22
CA LEU A 14 8.87 -6.00 -12.05
C LEU A 14 9.83 -5.30 -13.03
N GLN A 15 11.14 -5.40 -12.80
CA GLN A 15 12.18 -4.89 -13.69
C GLN A 15 12.65 -5.90 -14.76
N THR A 16 12.17 -7.14 -14.71
CA THR A 16 12.46 -8.17 -15.72
C THR A 16 11.30 -8.33 -16.71
N ASP A 17 11.49 -9.14 -17.74
CA ASP A 17 10.42 -9.53 -18.68
C ASP A 17 9.21 -10.16 -17.97
N LEU A 18 9.39 -10.73 -16.76
CA LEU A 18 8.29 -11.24 -15.93
C LEU A 18 7.27 -10.15 -15.57
N GLY A 19 7.72 -8.90 -15.35
CA GLY A 19 6.82 -7.79 -15.04
C GLY A 19 5.82 -7.48 -16.16
N SER A 20 6.12 -7.87 -17.40
CA SER A 20 5.23 -7.65 -18.56
C SER A 20 4.14 -8.73 -18.72
N ILE A 21 4.32 -9.88 -18.08
CA ILE A 21 3.40 -11.03 -18.19
C ILE A 21 2.61 -11.29 -16.90
N VAL A 22 3.00 -10.67 -15.78
CA VAL A 22 2.30 -10.80 -14.51
C VAL A 22 1.29 -9.67 -14.36
N ASN A 23 0.03 -10.04 -14.07
CA ASN A 23 -0.98 -9.10 -13.62
C ASN A 23 -0.94 -9.05 -12.09
N LEU A 24 -0.23 -8.08 -11.52
CA LEU A 24 -0.15 -7.90 -10.07
C LEU A 24 -1.21 -6.91 -9.60
N ARG A 25 -1.81 -7.25 -8.46
CA ARG A 25 -2.62 -6.33 -7.67
C ARG A 25 -2.03 -6.17 -6.30
N LEU A 26 -1.75 -4.92 -5.99
CA LEU A 26 -1.34 -4.53 -4.65
C LEU A 26 -2.58 -4.34 -3.79
N VAL A 27 -2.56 -4.90 -2.59
CA VAL A 27 -3.68 -4.88 -1.64
C VAL A 27 -3.19 -4.18 -0.37
N PRO A 28 -3.34 -2.86 -0.25
CA PRO A 28 -2.90 -2.09 0.92
C PRO A 28 -3.88 -2.37 2.04
N TRP A 29 -3.57 -3.43 2.79
CA TRP A 29 -4.42 -3.94 3.84
C TRP A 29 -3.52 -4.48 4.95
N GLY A 30 -3.47 -3.74 6.05
CA GLY A 30 -2.97 -4.25 7.32
C GLY A 30 -4.04 -5.04 8.07
N ASN A 31 -3.72 -5.49 9.28
CA ASN A 31 -4.68 -6.15 10.17
C ASN A 31 -5.63 -5.14 10.85
N THR A 32 -6.31 -4.32 10.06
CA THR A 32 -7.18 -3.25 10.55
C THR A 32 -8.48 -3.81 11.09
N GLN A 33 -8.80 -3.49 12.35
CA GLN A 33 -10.08 -3.78 12.98
C GLN A 33 -11.02 -2.58 12.85
N ILE A 34 -12.31 -2.85 12.64
CA ILE A 34 -13.34 -1.80 12.65
C ILE A 34 -13.93 -1.73 14.05
N ALA A 35 -13.73 -0.59 14.72
CA ALA A 35 -14.36 -0.31 16.00
C ALA A 35 -15.88 -0.15 15.85
N PRO A 36 -16.68 -0.35 16.93
CA PRO A 36 -18.13 -0.17 16.89
C PRO A 36 -18.60 1.23 16.45
N ASN A 37 -17.74 2.25 16.61
CA ASN A 37 -17.98 3.62 16.14
C ASN A 37 -17.50 3.86 14.70
N THR A 38 -17.25 2.80 13.92
CA THR A 38 -16.73 2.82 12.53
C THR A 38 -15.31 3.37 12.36
N SER A 39 -14.61 3.69 13.45
CA SER A 39 -13.18 4.04 13.37
C SER A 39 -12.33 2.81 13.07
N TRP A 40 -11.26 2.99 12.31
CA TRP A 40 -10.26 1.96 12.14
C TRP A 40 -9.29 1.92 13.31
N ILE A 41 -9.02 0.70 13.75
CA ILE A 41 -8.00 0.38 14.73
C ILE A 41 -6.95 -0.44 13.97
N CYS A 42 -5.86 0.20 13.58
CA CYS A 42 -4.70 -0.51 13.05
C CYS A 42 -3.86 -1.05 14.22
N GLN A 43 -3.24 -2.21 14.03
CA GLN A 43 -2.55 -2.94 15.11
C GLN A 43 -1.32 -2.20 15.63
N HIS A 44 -0.75 -1.29 14.83
CA HIS A 44 0.52 -0.65 15.08
C HIS A 44 0.41 0.89 15.10
N GLY A 45 -0.79 1.40 15.38
CA GLY A 45 -1.05 2.82 15.63
C GLY A 45 -1.54 3.61 14.41
N THR A 46 -1.63 4.93 14.57
CA THR A 46 -2.23 5.83 13.57
C THR A 46 -1.41 5.95 12.29
N ASP A 47 -0.10 5.78 12.39
CA ASP A 47 0.82 5.91 11.27
C ASP A 47 0.63 4.75 10.28
N GLU A 48 0.29 3.54 10.77
CA GLU A 48 -0.15 2.41 9.93
C GLU A 48 -1.36 2.79 9.09
N CYS A 49 -2.39 3.29 9.75
CA CYS A 49 -3.66 3.60 9.10
C CYS A 49 -3.45 4.70 8.06
N GLN A 50 -2.63 5.69 8.40
CA GLN A 50 -2.31 6.77 7.48
C GLN A 50 -1.60 6.23 6.22
N LEU A 51 -0.59 5.38 6.39
CA LEU A 51 0.17 4.86 5.25
C LEU A 51 -0.64 3.88 4.40
N ASN A 52 -1.44 2.99 5.00
CA ASN A 52 -2.35 2.12 4.28
C ASN A 52 -3.30 2.95 3.39
N THR A 53 -3.88 4.03 3.92
CA THR A 53 -4.75 4.91 3.13
C THR A 53 -3.99 5.69 2.06
N VAL A 54 -2.74 6.10 2.31
CA VAL A 54 -1.88 6.74 1.30
C VAL A 54 -1.58 5.78 0.14
N GLU A 55 -1.28 4.52 0.43
CA GLU A 55 -1.01 3.48 -0.57
C GLU A 55 -2.27 3.08 -1.34
N ALA A 56 -3.40 2.96 -0.65
CA ALA A 56 -4.73 2.82 -1.26
C ALA A 56 -5.02 3.96 -2.24
N CYS A 57 -4.70 5.20 -1.84
CA CYS A 57 -4.82 6.34 -2.71
C CYS A 57 -3.88 6.29 -3.91
N ALA A 58 -2.64 5.82 -3.74
CA ALA A 58 -1.71 5.64 -4.85
C ALA A 58 -2.28 4.72 -5.93
N ILE A 59 -2.83 3.57 -5.52
CA ILE A 59 -3.46 2.60 -6.41
C ILE A 59 -4.71 3.19 -7.06
N LYS A 60 -5.53 3.91 -6.29
CA LYS A 60 -6.79 4.48 -6.79
C LYS A 60 -6.58 5.60 -7.80
N VAL A 61 -5.59 6.46 -7.56
CA VAL A 61 -5.29 7.63 -8.39
C VAL A 61 -4.50 7.24 -9.64
N TRP A 62 -3.53 6.33 -9.50
CA TRP A 62 -2.68 5.89 -10.61
C TRP A 62 -2.99 4.43 -10.95
N SER A 63 -3.80 4.24 -11.98
CA SER A 63 -4.18 2.91 -12.46
C SER A 63 -3.01 2.11 -13.05
N ASN A 64 -1.89 2.76 -13.38
CA ASN A 64 -0.70 2.09 -13.89
C ASN A 64 0.13 1.52 -12.73
N LEU A 65 0.35 0.20 -12.75
CA LEU A 65 1.12 -0.55 -11.75
C LEU A 65 2.48 0.06 -11.46
N GLU A 66 3.27 0.30 -12.51
CA GLU A 66 4.63 0.86 -12.37
C GLU A 66 4.61 2.23 -11.67
N THR A 67 3.58 3.04 -11.90
CA THR A 67 3.46 4.39 -11.35
C THR A 67 3.14 4.35 -9.87
N HIS A 68 2.09 3.63 -9.44
CA HIS A 68 1.77 3.56 -8.02
C HIS A 68 2.81 2.76 -7.24
N PHE A 69 3.41 1.74 -7.87
CA PHE A 69 4.42 0.91 -7.22
C PHE A 69 5.70 1.69 -6.88
N LYS A 70 6.07 2.71 -7.67
CA LYS A 70 7.18 3.61 -7.33
C LYS A 70 6.98 4.31 -5.98
N LEU A 71 5.77 4.79 -5.71
CA LEU A 71 5.47 5.44 -4.43
C LEU A 71 5.48 4.40 -3.31
N ILE A 72 4.75 3.30 -3.48
CA ILE A 72 4.62 2.23 -2.48
C ILE A 72 5.99 1.67 -2.10
N SER A 73 6.82 1.27 -3.09
CA SER A 73 8.16 0.75 -2.82
C SER A 73 9.06 1.74 -2.08
N CYS A 74 8.90 3.05 -2.30
CA CYS A 74 9.64 4.06 -1.55
C CYS A 74 9.15 4.16 -0.09
N ILE A 75 7.84 4.10 0.14
CA ILE A 75 7.25 4.12 1.49
C ILE A 75 7.71 2.88 2.27
N GLU A 76 7.66 1.70 1.65
CA GLU A 76 8.16 0.45 2.24
C GLU A 76 9.66 0.49 2.53
N GLN A 77 10.45 1.13 1.66
CA GLN A 77 11.87 1.35 1.90
C GLN A 77 12.13 2.26 3.11
N LEU A 78 11.30 3.28 3.33
CA LEU A 78 11.36 4.12 4.53
C LEU A 78 10.90 3.35 5.76
N HIS A 79 9.93 2.44 5.63
CA HIS A 79 9.51 1.55 6.70
C HIS A 79 10.68 0.68 7.19
N LEU A 80 11.39 0.00 6.27
CA LEU A 80 12.61 -0.78 6.60
C LEU A 80 13.71 0.04 7.30
N GLN A 81 13.69 1.37 7.17
CA GLN A 81 14.62 2.30 7.80
C GLN A 81 14.09 2.92 9.12
N ASN A 82 12.90 2.53 9.57
CA ASN A 82 12.17 3.16 10.67
C ASN A 82 11.93 4.67 10.46
N LYS A 83 11.63 5.08 9.23
CA LYS A 83 11.40 6.49 8.81
C LYS A 83 10.02 6.71 8.19
N HIS A 84 9.00 5.98 8.63
CA HIS A 84 7.63 6.04 8.08
C HIS A 84 7.04 7.47 8.05
N SER A 85 7.36 8.30 9.04
CA SER A 85 6.93 9.71 9.08
C SER A 85 7.49 10.58 7.94
N SER A 86 8.51 10.09 7.23
CA SER A 86 9.15 10.77 6.11
C SER A 86 8.56 10.38 4.74
N TRP A 87 7.42 9.68 4.69
CA TRP A 87 6.82 9.18 3.45
C TRP A 87 6.61 10.26 2.37
N GLN A 88 6.32 11.51 2.75
CA GLN A 88 6.18 12.63 1.80
C GLN A 88 7.49 12.93 1.04
N SER A 89 8.64 12.52 1.55
CA SER A 89 9.91 12.62 0.82
C SER A 89 9.92 11.78 -0.47
N CYS A 90 9.08 10.74 -0.54
CA CYS A 90 8.97 9.88 -1.71
C CYS A 90 8.45 10.58 -2.97
N PHE A 91 7.73 11.70 -2.84
CA PHE A 91 7.32 12.49 -4.01
C PHE A 91 8.52 13.19 -4.67
N GLY A 92 9.51 13.61 -3.87
CA GLY A 92 10.75 14.17 -4.39
C GLY A 92 11.62 13.13 -5.11
N SER A 93 11.68 11.90 -4.60
CA SER A 93 12.50 10.83 -5.19
C SER A 93 11.85 10.20 -6.43
N THR A 94 10.51 10.09 -6.46
CA THR A 94 9.76 9.47 -7.57
C THR A 94 9.39 10.45 -8.67
N GLY A 95 9.36 11.76 -8.37
CA GLY A 95 8.87 12.79 -9.28
C GLY A 95 7.33 12.83 -9.41
N LEU A 96 6.62 12.06 -8.57
CA LEU A 96 5.15 12.05 -8.54
C LEU A 96 4.61 13.29 -7.83
N SER A 97 3.37 13.66 -8.15
CA SER A 97 2.69 14.78 -7.47
C SER A 97 2.00 14.31 -6.19
N LEU A 98 2.15 15.07 -5.12
CA LEU A 98 1.47 14.84 -3.84
C LEU A 98 -0.03 15.19 -3.88
N ASN A 99 -0.41 16.22 -4.63
CA ASN A 99 -1.78 16.76 -4.63
C ASN A 99 -2.88 15.70 -4.93
N PRO A 100 -2.71 14.78 -5.89
CA PRO A 100 -3.71 13.75 -6.15
C PRO A 100 -3.92 12.81 -4.95
N ILE A 101 -2.84 12.49 -4.24
CA ILE A 101 -2.88 11.63 -3.05
C ILE A 101 -3.55 12.37 -1.89
N GLU A 102 -3.19 13.62 -1.64
CA GLU A 102 -3.85 14.44 -0.62
C GLU A 102 -5.34 14.62 -0.89
N ASN A 103 -5.74 14.82 -2.14
CA ASN A 103 -7.15 14.92 -2.51
C ASN A 103 -7.87 13.60 -2.20
N CYS A 104 -7.34 12.47 -2.66
CA CYS A 104 -7.89 11.15 -2.37
C CYS A 104 -7.97 10.83 -0.86
N TYR A 105 -6.98 11.26 -0.09
CA TYR A 105 -6.95 11.07 1.35
C TYR A 105 -8.04 11.92 2.02
N ASN A 106 -8.07 13.22 1.71
CA ASN A 106 -8.96 14.19 2.36
C ASN A 106 -10.44 14.00 1.98
N ASN A 107 -10.74 13.47 0.80
CA ASN A 107 -12.10 13.17 0.37
C ASN A 107 -12.58 11.76 0.78
N GLY A 108 -11.72 10.98 1.47
CA GLY A 108 -12.04 9.65 1.98
C GLY A 108 -12.11 8.55 0.92
N LEU A 109 -11.63 8.78 -0.30
CA LEU A 109 -11.63 7.76 -1.35
C LEU A 109 -10.71 6.58 -1.03
N GLY A 110 -9.55 6.83 -0.40
CA GLY A 110 -8.66 5.76 0.07
C GLY A 110 -9.38 4.86 1.08
N TYR A 111 -10.07 5.48 2.05
CA TYR A 111 -10.85 4.76 3.05
C TYR A 111 -11.93 3.87 2.44
N GLN A 112 -12.69 4.41 1.47
CA GLN A 112 -13.72 3.65 0.76
C GLN A 112 -13.15 2.48 -0.03
N PHE A 113 -11.95 2.65 -0.59
CA PHE A 113 -11.28 1.60 -1.36
C PHE A 113 -10.83 0.44 -0.48
N GLU A 114 -10.19 0.71 0.66
CA GLU A 114 -9.80 -0.32 1.63
C GLU A 114 -11.03 -1.06 2.19
N PHE A 115 -12.13 -0.35 2.48
CA PHE A 115 -13.38 -0.98 2.91
C PHE A 115 -13.96 -1.90 1.82
N HIS A 116 -13.89 -1.49 0.55
CA HIS A 116 -14.31 -2.34 -0.57
C HIS A 116 -13.48 -3.61 -0.63
N ILE A 117 -12.15 -3.49 -0.55
CA ILE A 117 -11.19 -4.60 -0.54
C ILE A 117 -11.51 -5.59 0.59
N GLN A 118 -11.76 -5.10 1.80
CA GLN A 118 -12.11 -5.96 2.95
C GLN A 118 -13.36 -6.81 2.70
N GLY A 119 -14.36 -6.23 2.04
CA GLY A 119 -15.61 -6.92 1.72
C GLY A 119 -15.52 -7.88 0.53
N GLU A 120 -14.38 -7.93 -0.17
CA GLU A 120 -14.22 -8.83 -1.30
C GLU A 120 -14.17 -10.30 -0.84
N ASN A 121 -14.87 -11.16 -1.56
CA ASN A 121 -14.79 -12.60 -1.33
C ASN A 121 -13.45 -13.12 -1.90
N PRO A 122 -12.57 -13.71 -1.07
CA PRO A 122 -11.28 -14.26 -1.53
C PRO A 122 -11.44 -15.43 -2.51
N ASN A 123 -12.65 -15.98 -2.65
CA ASN A 123 -12.98 -17.05 -3.61
C ASN A 123 -13.59 -16.53 -4.92
N CYS A 124 -13.72 -15.21 -5.11
CA CYS A 124 -14.14 -14.68 -6.40
C CYS A 124 -12.99 -14.88 -7.41
N PRO A 125 -13.20 -15.55 -8.55
CA PRO A 125 -12.15 -15.72 -9.55
C PRO A 125 -11.71 -14.34 -10.04
N LYS A 126 -10.50 -13.92 -9.67
CA LYS A 126 -9.82 -12.76 -10.24
C LYS A 126 -9.02 -13.30 -11.41
N ASP A 127 -9.41 -12.96 -12.64
CA ASP A 127 -8.80 -13.53 -13.85
C ASP A 127 -7.29 -13.27 -13.88
N ASN A 128 -6.49 -14.32 -13.63
CA ASN A 128 -5.02 -14.34 -13.68
C ASN A 128 -4.31 -13.21 -12.92
N GLU A 129 -4.93 -12.67 -11.87
CA GLU A 129 -4.38 -11.59 -11.04
C GLU A 129 -3.71 -12.18 -9.78
N ILE A 130 -2.49 -11.74 -9.48
CA ILE A 130 -1.77 -12.12 -8.26
C ILE A 130 -1.92 -10.97 -7.26
N ASP A 131 -2.66 -11.23 -6.19
CA ASP A 131 -2.80 -10.30 -5.07
C ASP A 131 -1.55 -10.37 -4.17
N VAL A 132 -0.92 -9.21 -3.95
CA VAL A 132 0.18 -9.01 -3.00
C VAL A 132 -0.30 -8.03 -1.94
N SER A 133 -0.45 -8.52 -0.71
CA SER A 133 -0.78 -7.67 0.42
C SER A 133 0.40 -6.77 0.77
N ILE A 134 0.12 -5.49 0.91
CA ILE A 134 1.04 -4.51 1.48
C ILE A 134 0.52 -4.27 2.88
N MET A 135 1.26 -4.78 3.86
CA MET A 135 0.93 -4.64 5.28
C MET A 135 1.98 -3.71 5.86
N SER A 136 1.68 -2.41 5.90
CA SER A 136 2.68 -1.37 6.16
C SER A 136 3.27 -1.40 7.58
N LEU A 137 2.80 -2.27 8.48
CA LEU A 137 3.44 -2.55 9.77
C LEU A 137 3.21 -4.02 10.17
N LEU A 138 4.26 -4.84 10.16
CA LEU A 138 4.42 -5.94 11.13
C LEU A 138 5.46 -5.45 12.14
N LEU A 139 5.03 -4.87 13.26
CA LEU A 139 5.96 -4.74 14.38
C LEU A 139 6.29 -6.16 14.86
N SER A 140 7.53 -6.58 14.58
CA SER A 140 8.17 -7.65 15.33
C SER A 140 7.98 -7.37 16.83
N PRO A 141 7.62 -8.36 17.66
CA PRO A 141 7.22 -8.18 19.06
C PRO A 141 8.39 -7.82 20.01
N TYR A 142 9.45 -7.20 19.51
CA TYR A 142 10.61 -6.81 20.30
C TYR A 142 10.75 -5.30 20.40
N GLN A 143 9.99 -4.75 21.34
CA GLN A 143 10.50 -3.74 22.26
C GLN A 143 10.21 -4.19 23.69
#